data_AF-A0A382RDC1-F1
#
_entry.id   AF-A0A382RDC1-F1
#
_cell.length_a   1.000
_cell.length_b   1.000
_cell.length_c   1.000
_cell.angle_alpha   90.00
_cell.angle_beta   90.00
_cell.angle_gamma   90.00
#
_symmetry.space_group_name_H-M   'P 1'
#
loop_
_entity.id
_entity.type
_entity.pdbx_description
1 polymer ?
#
loop_
_entity_poly.entity_id
_entity_poly.type
_entity_poly.pdbx_seq_one_letter_code
_entity_poly.pdbx_strand_id
1 'polypeptide(L)' 'MPKRMCCYARVSKTSQSVERQISELEIVAARNDWEIVDRYIDHGISDAKGRDQRPELDRMMKDSLLNLLRLQCSYHI' A
#
# COMPACT_ATOMS: atom_id res chain seq x y z
N MET A 1 -19.29 10.75 6.25
CA MET A 1 -18.81 9.67 5.36
C MET A 1 -17.40 9.32 5.80
N PRO A 2 -17.06 8.03 5.96
CA PRO A 2 -15.70 7.62 6.30
C PRO A 2 -14.73 8.07 5.21
N LYS A 3 -13.51 8.44 5.58
CA LYS A 3 -12.49 8.79 4.59
C LYS A 3 -11.99 7.52 3.93
N ARG A 4 -11.95 7.51 2.60
CA ARG A 4 -11.46 6.36 1.83
C ARG A 4 -9.93 6.42 1.73
N MET A 5 -9.28 5.28 1.90
CA MET A 5 -7.83 5.14 1.78
C MET A 5 -7.43 3.89 1.00
N CYS A 6 -6.25 3.93 0.40
CA CYS A 6 -5.58 2.77 -0.16
C CYS A 6 -4.29 2.49 0.62
N CYS A 7 -3.91 1.21 0.69
CA CYS A 7 -2.68 0.78 1.32
C CYS A 7 -1.71 0.30 0.25
N TYR A 8 -0.46 0.77 0.28
CA TYR A 8 0.61 0.19 -0.51
C TYR A 8 1.72 -0.35 0.38
N ALA A 9 2.12 -1.59 0.13
CA ALA A 9 3.19 -2.29 0.83
C ALA A 9 4.16 -2.94 -0.17
N ARG A 10 5.44 -3.01 0.21
CA ARG A 10 6.47 -3.67 -0.60
C ARG A 10 7.42 -4.45 0.31
N VAL A 11 7.90 -5.60 -0.18
CA VAL A 11 9.04 -6.31 0.42
C VAL A 11 10.13 -6.58 -0.62
N SER A 12 11.39 -6.47 -0.22
CA SER A 12 12.54 -6.72 -1.09
C SER A 12 12.82 -8.22 -1.26
N LYS A 13 12.43 -9.04 -0.27
CA LYS A 13 12.52 -10.51 -0.32
C LYS A 13 11.15 -11.13 -0.10
N THR A 14 10.81 -12.14 -0.90
CA THR A 14 9.56 -12.92 -0.78
C THR A 14 9.41 -13.62 0.58
N SER A 15 10.52 -13.84 1.31
CA SER A 15 10.51 -14.40 2.66
C SER A 15 10.10 -13.40 3.75
N GLN A 16 9.97 -12.11 3.42
CA GLN A 16 9.50 -11.10 4.36
C GLN A 16 7.97 -11.00 4.27
N SER A 17 7.34 -10.97 5.44
CA SER A 17 5.89 -10.93 5.60
C SER A 17 5.38 -9.48 5.52
N VAL A 18 4.49 -9.22 4.57
CA VAL A 18 3.75 -7.95 4.41
C VAL A 18 2.52 -7.89 5.33
N GLU A 19 2.10 -9.05 5.84
CA GLU A 19 0.89 -9.24 6.64
C GLU A 19 0.93 -8.37 7.90
N ARG A 20 2.10 -8.25 8.54
CA ARG A 20 2.26 -7.37 9.71
C ARG A 20 2.04 -5.90 9.36
N GLN A 21 2.58 -5.44 8.22
CA GLN A 21 2.45 -4.05 7.79
C GLN A 21 0.98 -3.72 7.49
N ILE A 22 0.29 -4.64 6.82
CA ILE A 22 -1.14 -4.51 6.49
C ILE A 22 -1.98 -4.48 7.77
N SER A 23 -1.71 -5.37 8.72
CA SER A 23 -2.44 -5.40 9.99
C SER A 23 -2.26 -4.11 10.79
N GLU A 24 -1.05 -3.54 10.83
CA GLU A 24 -0.80 -2.25 11.48
C GLU A 24 -1.56 -1.11 10.79
N LEU A 25 -1.62 -1.10 9.45
CA LEU A 25 -2.40 -0.12 8.68
C LEU A 25 -3.91 -0.27 8.89
N GLU A 26 -4.42 -1.49 9.02
CA GLU A 26 -5.82 -1.76 9.32
C GLU A 26 -6.23 -1.24 10.70
N ILE A 27 -5.35 -1.40 11.70
CA ILE A 27 -5.57 -0.84 13.03
C ILE A 27 -5.63 0.69 12.97
N VAL A 28 -4.75 1.33 12.19
CA VAL A 28 -4.77 2.78 12.00
C VAL A 28 -6.05 3.23 11.29
N ALA A 29 -6.46 2.52 10.24
CA ALA A 29 -7.68 2.83 9.51
C ALA A 29 -8.91 2.72 10.41
N ALA A 30 -9.03 1.63 11.17
CA ALA A 30 -10.11 1.43 12.13
C ALA A 30 -10.15 2.51 13.21
N ARG A 31 -8.99 2.95 13.73
CA ARG A 31 -8.89 4.03 14.73
C ARG A 31 -9.30 5.41 14.20
N ASN A 32 -9.22 5.62 12.89
CA ASN A 32 -9.49 6.91 12.26
C ASN A 32 -10.81 6.94 11.48
N ASP A 33 -11.65 5.90 11.60
CA ASP A 33 -12.86 5.72 10.79
C ASP A 33 -12.59 5.82 9.27
N TRP A 34 -11.49 5.22 8.83
CA TRP A 34 -11.12 5.14 7.43
C TRP A 34 -11.57 3.83 6.81
N GLU A 35 -12.03 3.91 5.57
CA GLU A 35 -12.40 2.76 4.76
C GLU A 35 -11.21 2.39 3.85
N ILE A 36 -10.65 1.19 4.05
CA ILE A 36 -9.65 0.64 3.14
C ILE A 36 -10.37 0.11 1.91
N VAL A 37 -10.16 0.77 0.77
CA VAL A 37 -10.83 0.40 -0.48
C VAL A 37 -10.03 -0.59 -1.32
N ASP A 38 -8.71 -0.63 -1.13
CA ASP A 38 -7.82 -1.54 -1.86
C ASP A 38 -6.45 -1.65 -1.15
N ARG A 39 -5.75 -2.75 -1.42
CA ARG A 39 -4.40 -3.05 -0.94
C ARG A 39 -3.51 -3.42 -2.14
N TYR A 40 -2.41 -2.70 -2.31
CA TYR A 40 -1.46 -2.82 -3.40
C TYR A 40 -0.14 -3.36 -2.85
N ILE A 41 0.28 -4.55 -3.28
CA ILE A 41 1.40 -5.27 -2.63
C ILE A 41 2.42 -5.76 -3.64
N ASP A 42 3.63 -5.23 -3.55
CA ASP A 42 4.76 -5.63 -4.39
C ASP A 42 5.74 -6.55 -3.63
N HIS A 43 5.94 -7.78 -4.13
CA HIS A 43 6.85 -8.76 -3.54
C HIS A 43 8.16 -8.91 -4.34
N GLY A 44 9.29 -9.02 -3.63
CA GLY A 44 10.58 -9.35 -4.24
C GLY A 44 11.18 -8.21 -5.09
N ILE A 45 10.77 -6.98 -4.85
CA ILE A 45 11.22 -5.81 -5.62
C ILE A 45 12.23 -5.03 -4.79
N SER A 46 13.48 -4.99 -5.27
CA SER A 46 14.58 -4.21 -4.69
C SER A 46 14.34 -2.71 -4.80
N ASP A 47 14.88 -1.94 -3.86
CA ASP A 47 14.69 -0.49 -3.79
C ASP A 47 15.31 0.28 -4.95
N ALA A 48 16.30 -0.31 -5.62
CA ALA A 48 16.92 0.26 -6.83
C ALA A 48 15.97 0.27 -8.05
N LYS A 49 14.84 -0.43 -7.97
CA LYS A 49 13.88 -0.55 -9.07
C LYS A 49 12.88 0.61 -9.05
N GLY A 50 12.72 1.25 -10.20
CA GLY A 50 11.76 2.34 -10.42
C GLY A 50 10.30 1.86 -10.48
N ARG A 51 9.40 2.80 -10.75
CA ARG A 51 7.95 2.56 -10.88
C ARG A 51 7.61 1.54 -11.97
N ASP A 52 8.41 1.47 -13.03
CA ASP A 52 8.33 0.51 -14.14
C ASP A 52 8.39 -0.95 -13.67
N GLN A 53 8.97 -1.19 -12.50
CA GLN A 53 9.13 -2.52 -11.91
C GLN A 53 8.35 -2.68 -10.61
N ARG A 54 7.35 -1.82 -10.37
CA ARG A 54 6.43 -1.83 -9.22
C ARG A 54 5.00 -1.80 -9.74
N PRO A 55 4.48 -2.94 -10.25
CA PRO A 55 3.16 -3.00 -10.91
C PRO A 55 2.03 -2.55 -9.98
N GLU A 56 2.08 -2.91 -8.69
CA GLU A 56 1.04 -2.51 -7.74
C GLU A 56 1.13 -1.02 -7.38
N LEU A 57 2.34 -0.45 -7.35
CA LEU A 57 2.49 1.00 -7.23
C LEU A 57 1.91 1.73 -8.45
N ASP A 58 2.11 1.21 -9.66
CA ASP A 58 1.56 1.80 -10.87
C ASP A 58 0.03 1.71 -10.92
N ARG A 59 -0.53 0.55 -10.53
CA ARG A 59 -1.98 0.33 -10.41
C ARG A 59 -2.59 1.32 -9.41
N MET A 60 -1.98 1.47 -8.23
CA MET A 60 -2.44 2.41 -7.22
C MET A 60 -2.43 3.86 -7.70
N MET A 61 -1.37 4.28 -8.39
CA MET A 61 -1.27 5.65 -8.91
C MET A 61 -2.36 5.94 -9.95
N LYS A 62 -2.71 4.96 -10.79
CA LYS A 62 -3.82 5.07 -11.74
C LYS A 62 -5.17 5.16 -11.02
N ASP A 63 -5.37 4.35 -9.99
CA ASP A 63 -6.61 4.32 -9.21
C ASP A 63 -6.77 5.58 -8.34
N SER A 64 -5.68 6.13 -7.80
CA SER A 64 -5.66 7.36 -6.99
C SER A 64 -5.88 8.63 -7.81
N LEU A 65 -5.53 8.65 -9.10
CA LEU A 65 -5.87 9.76 -9.99
C LEU A 65 -7.39 9.83 -10.26
N LEU A 66 -8.09 8.70 -10.15
CA LEU A 66 -9.53 8.59 -10.36
C LEU A 66 -10.33 8.79 -9.06
N ASN A 67 -9.74 8.48 -7.90
CA ASN A 67 -10.35 8.63 -6.58
C ASN A 67 -9.37 9.34 -5.64
N LEU A 68 -9.72 10.53 -5.14
CA LEU A 68 -8.96 11.31 -4.15
C LEU A 68 -8.77 10.54 -2.83
N LEU A 69 -7.90 9.53 -2.82
CA LEU A 69 -7.59 8.66 -1.70
C LEU A 69 -6.38 9.21 -0.95
N ARG A 70 -6.45 9.22 0.39
CA ARG A 70 -5.26 9.48 1.21
C ARG A 70 -4.35 8.26 1.15
N LEU A 71 -3.12 8.48 0.68
CA LEU A 71 -2.10 7.45 0.53
C LEU A 71 -1.35 7.25 1.85
N GLN A 72 -1.32 6.01 2.37
CA GLN A 72 -0.41 5.63 3.44
C GLN A 72 0.54 4.55 2.92
N CYS A 73 1.79 4.93 2.67
CA CYS A 73 2.87 4.02 2.33
C CYS A 73 3.52 3.52 3.62
N SER A 74 3.59 2.21 3.82
CA SER A 74 4.49 1.64 4.84
C SER A 74 5.73 1.10 4.15
N TYR A 75 6.89 1.45 4.69
CA TYR A 75 8.22 1.16 4.14
C TYR A 75 8.98 0.36 5.18
N HIS A 76 9.50 -0.83 4.85
CA HIS A 76 10.64 -1.41 5.56
C HIS A 76 11.43 -2.43 4.69
N ILE A 77 12.71 -2.06 4.47
CA ILE A 77 13.94 -2.82 4.13
C ILE A 77 13.77 -4.20 3.48
#